data_AF-A0A968VP71-F1
#
_entry.id   AF-A0A968VP71-F1
#
_cell.length_a   1.000
_cell.length_b   1.000
_cell.length_c   1.000
_cell.angle_alpha   90.00
_cell.angle_beta   90.00
_cell.angle_gamma   90.00
#
_symmetry.space_group_name_H-M   'P 1'
#
loop_
_entity.id
_entity.type
_entity.pdbx_description
1 polymer ?
#
loop_
_entity_poly.entity_id
_entity_poly.type
_entity_poly.pdbx_seq_one_letter_code
_entity_poly.pdbx_strand_id
1 'polypeptide(L)'
;MSILLESIAQFLQIYMILMIIRILLSWFPNINWGNPVFSTLSQLTDPYLNLFRSIIPPLGGMDFSPLLAFFLLQFLTRGVAQLAMAV
;
A
#
# COMPACT_ATOMS: atom_id res chain seq x y z
N MET A 1 4.52 -7.94 25.18
CA MET A 1 4.73 -8.35 23.77
C MET A 1 3.53 -8.00 22.88
N SER A 2 2.29 -8.14 23.37
CA SER A 2 1.04 -7.85 22.64
C SER A 2 0.93 -6.41 22.12
N ILE A 3 1.19 -5.39 22.95
CA ILE A 3 1.05 -3.97 22.57
C ILE A 3 1.88 -3.59 21.33
N LEU A 4 3.09 -4.14 21.20
CA LEU A 4 3.95 -3.89 20.04
C LEU A 4 3.36 -4.51 18.77
N LEU A 5 2.86 -5.74 18.85
CA LEU A 5 2.25 -6.44 17.71
C LEU A 5 0.95 -5.76 17.27
N GLU A 6 0.12 -5.34 18.24
CA GLU A 6 -1.11 -4.58 17.98
C GLU A 6 -0.83 -3.24 17.30
N SER A 7 0.20 -2.52 17.75
CA SER A 7 0.59 -1.24 17.16
C SER A 7 1.06 -1.40 15.70
N ILE A 8 1.82 -2.46 15.41
CA ILE A 8 2.25 -2.79 14.04
C ILE A 8 1.04 -3.19 13.18
N ALA A 9 0.12 -4.00 13.72
CA ALA A 9 -1.09 -4.40 13.00
C ALA A 9 -1.95 -3.18 12.63
N GLN A 10 -2.14 -2.24 13.56
CA GLN A 10 -2.84 -0.99 13.31
C GLN A 10 -2.15 -0.14 12.25
N PHE A 11 -0.82 0.00 12.32
CA PHE A 11 -0.06 0.75 11.32
C PHE A 11 -0.22 0.15 9.92
N LEU A 12 -0.09 -1.17 9.78
CA LEU A 12 -0.28 -1.87 8.51
C LEU A 12 -1.70 -1.70 7.97
N GLN A 13 -2.70 -1.66 8.85
CA GLN A 13 -4.10 -1.42 8.47
C GLN A 13 -4.30 -0.01 7.91
N ILE A 14 -3.69 1.02 8.52
CA ILE A 14 -3.71 2.39 8.00
C ILE A 14 -3.00 2.47 6.65
N TYR A 15 -1.83 1.82 6.54
CA TYR A 15 -1.08 1.77 5.28
C TYR A 15 -1.87 1.08 4.16
N MET A 16 -2.67 0.06 4.49
CA MET A 16 -3.58 -0.60 3.56
C MET A 16 -4.63 0.37 2.99
N ILE A 17 -5.16 1.27 3.82
CA ILE A 17 -6.09 2.32 3.36
C ILE A 17 -5.39 3.28 2.39
N LEU A 18 -4.16 3.71 2.69
CA LEU A 18 -3.37 4.56 1.77
C LEU A 18 -3.13 3.88 0.42
N MET A 19 -2.84 2.57 0.43
CA MET A 19 -2.68 1.78 -0.80
C MET A 19 -3.98 1.68 -1.60
N ILE A 20 -5.13 1.49 -0.94
CA ILE A 20 -6.44 1.51 -1.61
C ILE A 20 -6.66 2.86 -2.29
N ILE A 21 -6.40 3.97 -1.58
CA ILE A 21 -6.52 5.31 -2.14
C ILE A 21 -5.58 5.47 -3.35
N ARG A 22 -4.33 5.02 -3.27
CA ARG A 22 -3.36 5.05 -4.38
C ARG A 22 -3.86 4.29 -5.60
N ILE A 23 -4.43 3.09 -5.41
CA ILE A 23 -5.00 2.28 -6.49
C ILE A 23 -6.20 3.00 -7.12
N LEU A 24 -7.14 3.46 -6.32
CA LEU A 24 -8.32 4.17 -6.82
C LEU A 24 -7.91 5.41 -7.61
N LEU A 25 -7.00 6.23 -7.06
CA LEU A 25 -6.49 7.43 -7.74
C LEU A 25 -5.71 7.10 -9.03
N SER A 26 -5.02 5.96 -9.09
CA SER A 26 -4.30 5.53 -10.31
C SER A 26 -5.24 5.25 -11.49
N TRP A 27 -6.52 4.95 -11.23
CA TRP A 27 -7.53 4.74 -12.26
C TRP A 27 -8.14 6.05 -12.77
N PHE A 28 -7.89 7.17 -12.09
CA PHE A 28 -8.35 8.50 -12.52
C PHE A 28 -7.23 9.23 -13.29
N PRO A 29 -7.31 9.31 -14.64
CA PRO A 29 -6.25 9.92 -15.46
C PRO A 29 -6.09 11.44 -15.27
N ASN A 30 -7.08 12.11 -14.68
CA ASN A 30 -7.08 13.58 -14.47
C ASN A 30 -6.58 14.02 -13.08
N ILE A 31 -5.98 13.14 -12.29
CA ILE A 31 -5.44 13.51 -10.97
C ILE A 31 -4.14 14.30 -11.12
N ASN A 32 -4.11 15.49 -10.51
CA ASN A 32 -2.90 16.30 -10.44
C ASN A 32 -2.01 15.81 -9.28
N TRP A 33 -1.07 14.92 -9.60
CA TRP A 33 -0.07 14.41 -8.64
C TRP A 33 0.86 15.49 -8.06
N GLY A 34 0.88 16.70 -8.63
CA GLY A 34 1.59 17.85 -8.08
C GLY A 34 0.89 18.53 -6.90
N ASN A 35 -0.36 18.18 -6.59
CA ASN A 35 -1.03 18.67 -5.39
C ASN A 35 -0.32 18.11 -4.14
N PRO A 36 -0.03 18.94 -3.10
CA PRO A 36 0.65 18.51 -1.88
C PRO A 36 0.08 17.24 -1.23
N VAL A 37 -1.25 17.07 -1.26
CA VAL A 37 -1.92 15.89 -0.67
C VAL A 37 -1.56 14.62 -1.43
N PHE A 38 -1.66 14.64 -2.76
CA PHE A 38 -1.37 13.49 -3.62
C PHE A 38 0.13 13.22 -3.73
N SER A 39 0.95 14.27 -3.71
CA SER A 39 2.41 14.17 -3.66
C SER A 39 2.87 13.45 -2.38
N THR A 40 2.32 13.82 -1.22
CA THR A 40 2.63 13.14 0.05
C THR A 40 2.24 11.66 0.01
N LEU A 41 1.06 11.35 -0.53
CA LEU A 41 0.61 9.97 -0.70
C LEU A 41 1.52 9.17 -1.65
N SER A 42 1.98 9.78 -2.75
CA SER A 42 2.95 9.15 -3.64
C SER A 42 4.30 8.91 -2.95
N GLN A 43 4.82 9.87 -2.17
CA GLN A 43 6.08 9.70 -1.44
C GLN A 43 6.03 8.56 -0.40
N LEU A 44 4.87 8.33 0.22
CA LEU A 44 4.68 7.25 1.19
C LEU A 44 4.49 5.87 0.54
N THR A 45 3.88 5.82 -0.65
CA THR A 45 3.54 4.56 -1.34
C THR A 45 4.58 4.15 -2.38
N ASP A 46 5.28 5.10 -2.99
CA ASP A 46 6.24 4.86 -4.08
C ASP A 46 7.44 4.00 -3.70
N PRO A 47 8.08 4.16 -2.52
CA PRO A 47 9.17 3.27 -2.12
C PRO A 47 8.73 1.80 -2.10
N TYR A 48 7.52 1.53 -1.62
CA TYR A 48 6.93 0.20 -1.59
C TYR A 48 6.57 -0.27 -3.00
N LEU A 49 5.89 0.58 -3.79
CA LEU A 49 5.51 0.27 -5.17
C LEU A 49 6.70 0.06 -6.10
N ASN A 50 7.80 0.78 -5.91
CA ASN A 50 9.01 0.68 -6.73
C ASN A 50 9.67 -0.70 -6.62
N LEU A 51 9.55 -1.36 -5.47
CA LEU A 51 9.98 -2.76 -5.30
C LEU A 51 9.19 -3.68 -6.25
N PHE A 52 7.88 -3.44 -6.41
CA PHE A 52 7.03 -4.23 -7.30
C PHE A 52 7.11 -3.80 -8.77
N ARG A 53 7.35 -2.51 -9.06
CA ARG A 53 7.58 -2.00 -10.42
C ARG A 53 8.83 -2.62 -11.06
N SER A 54 9.82 -3.01 -10.26
CA SER A 54 11.00 -3.74 -10.75
C SER A 54 10.68 -5.18 -11.16
N ILE A 55 9.60 -5.77 -10.62
CA ILE A 55 9.18 -7.14 -10.90
C ILE A 55 8.14 -7.17 -12.03
N ILE A 56 7.22 -6.20 -12.06
CA ILE A 56 6.14 -6.10 -13.03
C ILE A 56 6.27 -4.78 -13.79
N PRO A 57 6.77 -4.79 -15.04
CA PRO A 57 6.79 -3.60 -15.87
C PRO A 57 5.34 -3.11 -16.14
N PRO A 58 5.13 -1.80 -16.30
CA PRO A 58 3.81 -1.25 -16.56
C PRO A 58 3.24 -1.80 -17.87
N LEU A 59 2.10 -2.48 -17.80
CA LEU A 59 1.42 -3.06 -18.95
C LEU A 59 0.42 -2.04 -19.51
N GLY A 60 0.65 -1.54 -20.72
CA GLY A 60 -0.32 -0.70 -21.44
C GLY A 60 -0.52 0.71 -20.84
N GLY A 61 0.49 1.27 -20.16
CA GLY A 61 0.41 2.61 -19.57
C GLY A 61 -0.41 2.69 -18.27
N MET A 62 -0.89 1.55 -17.77
CA MET A 62 -1.56 1.43 -16.47
C MET A 62 -0.63 0.67 -15.49
N ASP A 63 -0.40 1.27 -14.33
CA ASP A 63 0.40 0.65 -13.28
C ASP A 63 -0.44 -0.40 -12.54
N PHE A 64 -0.19 -1.69 -12.81
CA PHE A 64 -0.78 -2.82 -12.08
C PHE A 64 0.00 -3.20 -10.81
N SER A 65 1.21 -2.65 -10.64
CA SER A 65 2.07 -2.86 -9.46
C SER A 65 1.34 -2.60 -8.13
N PRO A 66 0.50 -1.55 -8.00
CA PRO A 66 -0.27 -1.30 -6.78
C PRO A 66 -1.24 -2.40 -6.40
N LEU A 67 -1.84 -3.09 -7.37
CA LEU A 67 -2.78 -4.18 -7.10
C LEU A 67 -2.06 -5.39 -6.49
N LEU A 68 -0.91 -5.78 -7.05
CA LEU A 68 -0.11 -6.88 -6.52
C LEU A 68 0.46 -6.54 -5.14
N ALA A 69 0.98 -5.31 -4.99
CA ALA A 69 1.47 -4.80 -3.73
C ALA A 69 0.39 -4.83 -2.64
N PHE A 70 -0.85 -4.49 -2.99
CA PHE A 70 -1.99 -4.57 -2.08
C PHE A 70 -2.30 -6.01 -1.63
N PHE A 71 -2.30 -7.00 -2.53
CA PHE A 71 -2.49 -8.39 -2.14
C PHE A 71 -1.43 -8.88 -1.16
N LEU A 72 -0.16 -8.55 -1.42
CA LEU A 72 0.94 -8.93 -0.54
C LEU A 72 0.83 -8.25 0.83
N LEU A 73 0.52 -6.95 0.84
CA LEU A 73 0.28 -6.20 2.06
C LEU A 73 -0.89 -6.79 2.86
N GLN A 74 -2.00 -7.15 2.21
CA GLN A 74 -3.15 -7.75 2.88
C GLN A 74 -2.79 -9.08 3.54
N PHE A 75 -2.00 -9.92 2.87
CA PHE A 75 -1.54 -11.18 3.44
C PHE A 75 -0.67 -10.96 4.69
N LEU A 76 0.27 -10.01 4.62
CA LEU A 76 1.12 -9.63 5.75
C LEU A 76 0.30 -9.09 6.92
N THR A 77 -0.62 -8.16 6.67
CA THR A 77 -1.46 -7.56 7.72
C THR A 77 -2.30 -8.62 8.43
N ARG A 78 -2.91 -9.56 7.68
CA ARG A 78 -3.69 -10.65 8.27
C ARG A 78 -2.83 -11.60 9.09
N GLY A 79 -1.64 -11.96 8.59
CA GLY A 79 -0.70 -12.81 9.32
C GLY A 79 -0.25 -12.17 10.64
N VAL A 80 0.15 -10.90 10.60
CA VAL A 80 0.56 -10.15 11.80
C VAL A 80 -0.59 -9.98 12.78
N ALA A 81 -1.80 -9.64 12.31
CA ALA A 81 -2.97 -9.52 13.17
C ALA A 81 -3.32 -10.85 13.85
N GLN A 82 -3.23 -11.98 13.13
CA GLN A 82 -3.52 -13.29 13.70
C GLN A 82 -2.50 -13.70 14.76
N LEU A 83 -1.22 -13.39 14.56
CA LEU A 83 -0.18 -13.60 15.56
C LEU A 83 -0.36 -12.68 16.78
N ALA A 84 -0.80 -11.43 16.59
CA ALA A 84 -1.08 -10.51 17.68
C ALA A 84 -2.23 -11.01 18.57
N MET A 85 -3.28 -11.61 17.97
CA MET A 85 -4.41 -12.18 18.70
C MET A 85 -4.08 -13.51 19.42
N ALA A 86 -2.99 -14.18 19.03
CA ALA A 86 -2.59 -15.48 19.57
C ALA A 86 -1.59 -15.39 20.74
N VAL A 87 -1.08 -14.19 21.06
CA VAL A 87 -0.08 -13.91 22.10
C VAL A 87 -0.70 -13.09 23.23
#